data_AF-A0A969HLM0-F1
#
_entry.id   AF-A0A969HLM0-F1
#
_cell.length_a   1.000
_cell.length_b   1.000
_cell.length_c   1.000
_cell.angle_alpha   90.00
_cell.angle_beta   90.00
_cell.angle_gamma   90.00
#
_symmetry.space_group_name_H-M   'P 1'
#
loop_
_entity.id
_entity.type
_entity.pdbx_description
1 polymer ?
#
loop_
_entity_poly.entity_id
_entity_poly.type
_entity_poly.pdbx_seq_one_letter_code
_entity_poly.pdbx_strand_id
1 'polypeptide(L)'
;MDISEKRQTENALLRANRELEEALLAKNSFISVISHEIRTPLNAIIGLSYALTEDSLIGRQREIVDTIYFSARNLLTLINDILDYSKIQAGQLSIERLRFDLHEQIHQTHKLYQAQAQEKNLDFQ
;
A
#
# COMPACT_ATOMS: atom_id res chain seq x y z
N MET A 1 -28.03 -42.80 -5.95
CA MET A 1 -26.69 -42.16 -5.89
C MET A 1 -25.82 -43.02 -4.99
N ASP A 2 -24.78 -43.61 -5.56
CA ASP A 2 -23.87 -44.54 -4.89
C ASP A 2 -23.03 -43.78 -3.84
N ILE A 3 -22.94 -44.32 -2.63
CA ILE A 3 -22.20 -43.72 -1.51
C ILE A 3 -20.71 -43.55 -1.86
N SER A 4 -20.19 -44.39 -2.76
CA SER A 4 -18.81 -44.33 -3.25
C SER A 4 -18.53 -43.09 -4.10
N GLU A 5 -19.47 -42.73 -4.98
CA GLU A 5 -19.35 -41.59 -5.89
C GLU A 5 -19.40 -40.27 -5.11
N LYS A 6 -20.34 -40.16 -4.16
CA LYS A 6 -20.43 -39.01 -3.24
C LYS A 6 -19.13 -38.79 -2.45
N ARG A 7 -18.55 -39.86 -1.90
CA ARG A 7 -17.28 -39.79 -1.14
C ARG A 7 -16.09 -39.40 -2.01
N GLN A 8 -16.04 -39.83 -3.28
CA GLN A 8 -15.00 -39.40 -4.20
C GLN A 8 -15.10 -37.91 -4.52
N THR A 9 -16.30 -37.41 -4.79
CA THR A 9 -16.53 -35.98 -5.02
C THR A 9 -16.17 -35.13 -3.81
N GLU A 10 -16.57 -35.55 -2.60
CA GLU A 10 -16.19 -34.88 -1.35
C GLU A 10 -14.68 -34.84 -1.14
N ASN A 11 -13.97 -35.94 -1.39
CA ASN A 11 -12.50 -35.97 -1.29
C ASN A 11 -11.82 -35.09 -2.36
N ALA A 12 -12.34 -35.06 -3.58
CA ALA A 12 -11.83 -34.19 -4.64
C ALA A 12 -12.00 -32.72 -4.29
N LEU A 13 -13.18 -32.33 -3.77
CA LEU A 13 -13.46 -30.98 -3.27
C LEU A 13 -12.52 -30.60 -2.12
N LEU A 14 -12.29 -31.50 -1.16
CA LEU A 14 -11.37 -31.25 -0.04
C LEU A 14 -9.92 -31.05 -0.51
N ARG A 15 -9.46 -31.83 -1.49
CA ARG A 15 -8.13 -31.66 -2.07
C ARG A 15 -8.00 -30.32 -2.80
N ALA A 16 -8.97 -29.99 -3.66
CA ALA A 16 -8.97 -28.72 -4.37
C ALA A 16 -8.99 -27.52 -3.42
N ASN A 17 -9.76 -27.58 -2.32
CA ASN A 17 -9.76 -26.52 -1.30
C ASN A 17 -8.41 -26.37 -0.61
N ARG A 18 -7.74 -27.47 -0.26
CA ARG A 18 -6.39 -27.41 0.36
C ARG A 18 -5.36 -26.83 -0.59
N GLU A 19 -5.37 -27.24 -1.86
CA GLU A 19 -4.47 -26.69 -2.88
C GLU A 19 -4.69 -25.19 -3.08
N LEU A 20 -5.95 -24.74 -3.06
CA LEU A 20 -6.30 -23.32 -3.12
C LEU A 20 -5.82 -22.55 -1.88
N GLU A 21 -5.99 -23.10 -0.68
CA GLU A 21 -5.51 -22.50 0.57
C GLU A 21 -3.98 -22.34 0.57
N GLU A 22 -3.25 -23.40 0.18
CA GLU A 22 -1.79 -23.37 0.08
C GLU A 22 -1.31 -22.32 -0.95
N ALA A 23 -1.96 -22.24 -2.11
CA ALA A 23 -1.65 -21.24 -3.12
C ALA A 23 -1.91 -19.80 -2.63
N LEU A 24 -3.00 -19.57 -1.89
CA LEU A 24 -3.31 -18.27 -1.31
C LEU A 24 -2.29 -17.86 -0.24
N LEU A 25 -1.90 -18.79 0.63
CA LEU A 25 -0.87 -18.55 1.65
C LEU A 25 0.48 -18.21 0.99
N ALA A 26 0.89 -18.97 -0.02
CA ALA A 26 2.13 -18.71 -0.75
C ALA A 26 2.12 -17.33 -1.44
N LYS A 27 1.01 -16.99 -2.11
CA LYS A 27 0.81 -15.67 -2.74
C LYS A 27 0.91 -14.53 -1.72
N ASN A 28 0.22 -14.64 -0.58
CA ASN A 28 0.20 -13.59 0.43
C ASN A 28 1.59 -13.41 1.08
N SER A 29 2.27 -14.51 1.36
CA SER A 29 3.65 -14.49 1.87
C SER A 29 4.60 -13.81 0.88
N PHE A 30 4.50 -14.15 -0.40
CA PHE A 30 5.30 -13.52 -1.46
C PHE A 30 5.09 -12.01 -1.52
N ILE A 31 3.82 -11.55 -1.54
CA ILE A 31 3.51 -10.11 -1.56
C ILE A 31 4.09 -9.40 -0.33
N SER A 32 3.94 -9.99 0.86
CA SER A 32 4.45 -9.40 2.10
C SER A 32 5.96 -9.24 2.07
N VAL A 33 6.70 -10.29 1.68
CA VAL A 33 8.17 -10.26 1.59
C VAL A 33 8.64 -9.21 0.60
N ILE A 34 8.09 -9.22 -0.62
CA ILE A 34 8.49 -8.25 -1.66
C ILE A 34 8.17 -6.81 -1.25
N SER A 35 7.03 -6.59 -0.61
CA SER A 35 6.65 -5.25 -0.13
C SER A 35 7.66 -4.72 0.90
N HIS A 36 8.14 -5.57 1.82
CA HIS A 36 9.18 -5.21 2.78
C HIS A 36 10.53 -4.92 2.09
N GLU A 37 10.95 -5.78 1.17
CA GLU A 37 12.21 -5.63 0.43
C GLU A 37 12.23 -4.39 -0.46
N ILE A 38 11.09 -3.97 -1.05
CA ILE A 38 11.02 -2.75 -1.86
C ILE A 38 10.91 -1.49 -0.99
N ARG A 39 10.27 -1.57 0.18
CA ARG A 39 10.10 -0.40 1.07
C ARG A 39 11.43 0.20 1.49
N THR A 40 12.43 -0.62 1.81
CA THR A 40 13.75 -0.16 2.25
C THR A 40 14.47 0.72 1.21
N PRO A 41 14.73 0.26 -0.03
CA PRO A 41 15.36 1.10 -1.06
C PRO A 41 14.50 2.31 -1.44
N LEU A 42 13.17 2.18 -1.42
CA LEU A 42 12.28 3.28 -1.75
C LEU A 42 12.31 4.40 -0.69
N ASN A 43 12.33 4.05 0.58
CA ASN A 43 12.52 5.01 1.67
C ASN A 43 13.87 5.71 1.58
N ALA A 44 14.93 5.01 1.15
CA ALA A 44 16.22 5.64 0.88
C ALA A 44 16.13 6.66 -0.27
N ILE A 45 15.46 6.33 -1.38
CA ILE A 45 15.24 7.25 -2.51
C ILE A 45 14.42 8.48 -2.05
N ILE A 46 13.36 8.29 -1.28
CA ILE A 46 12.54 9.38 -0.73
C ILE A 46 13.38 10.27 0.19
N GLY A 47 14.16 9.69 1.10
CA GLY A 47 15.01 10.44 2.02
C GLY A 47 16.11 11.24 1.31
N LEU A 48 16.78 10.62 0.34
CA LEU A 48 17.84 11.27 -0.44
C LEU A 48 17.28 12.38 -1.34
N SER A 49 16.17 12.13 -2.02
CA SER A 49 15.52 13.17 -2.85
C SER A 49 14.98 14.31 -1.99
N TYR A 50 14.41 14.03 -0.82
CA TYR A 50 13.99 15.06 0.12
C TYR A 50 15.18 15.90 0.62
N ALA A 51 16.29 15.28 1.03
CA ALA A 51 17.49 16.01 1.46
C ALA A 51 18.03 16.94 0.36
N LEU A 52 18.02 16.49 -0.89
CA LEU A 52 18.41 17.33 -2.04
C LEU A 52 17.46 18.52 -2.26
N THR A 53 16.20 18.45 -1.85
CA THR A 53 15.30 19.61 -1.93
C THR A 53 15.63 20.73 -0.93
N GLU A 54 16.42 20.44 0.12
CA GLU A 54 16.92 21.43 1.07
C GLU A 54 18.18 22.17 0.55
N ASP A 55 18.85 21.62 -0.47
CA ASP A 55 19.97 22.27 -1.15
C ASP A 55 19.50 23.35 -2.15
N SER A 56 20.43 24.24 -2.51
CA SER A 56 20.22 25.28 -3.52
C SER A 56 20.21 24.72 -4.95
N LEU A 57 19.25 23.85 -5.27
CA LEU A 57 19.05 23.30 -6.61
C LEU A 57 18.51 24.38 -7.56
N ILE A 58 18.99 24.38 -8.81
CA ILE A 58 18.65 25.42 -9.78
C ILE A 58 17.95 24.83 -11.00
N GLY A 59 16.81 25.42 -11.39
CA GLY A 59 16.07 25.12 -12.62
C GLY A 59 15.79 23.62 -12.80
N ARG A 60 16.35 23.03 -13.86
CA ARG A 60 16.10 21.64 -14.26
C ARG A 60 16.50 20.60 -13.21
N GLN A 61 17.50 20.88 -12.35
CA GLN A 61 17.88 19.96 -11.28
C GLN A 61 16.75 19.81 -10.25
N ARG A 62 16.09 20.93 -9.93
CA ARG A 62 14.97 20.95 -8.99
C ARG A 62 13.79 20.14 -9.55
N GLU A 63 13.42 20.37 -10.80
CA GLU A 63 12.34 19.62 -11.48
C GLU A 63 12.60 18.10 -11.48
N ILE A 64 13.85 17.68 -11.73
CA ILE A 64 14.22 16.26 -11.71
C ILE A 64 14.07 15.70 -10.30
N VAL A 65 14.58 16.38 -9.26
CA VAL A 65 14.50 15.91 -7.88
C VAL A 65 13.05 15.84 -7.39
N ASP A 66 12.24 16.86 -7.69
CA ASP A 66 10.81 16.87 -7.35
C ASP A 66 10.08 15.73 -8.05
N THR A 67 10.40 15.45 -9.32
CA THR A 67 9.84 14.31 -10.07
C THR A 67 10.22 12.97 -9.46
N ILE A 68 11.49 12.79 -9.05
CA ILE A 68 11.96 11.56 -8.38
C ILE A 68 11.23 11.38 -7.05
N TYR A 69 11.16 12.42 -6.23
CA TYR A 69 10.49 12.40 -4.93
C TYR A 69 9.01 12.03 -5.07
N PHE A 70 8.30 12.70 -5.96
CA PHE A 70 6.89 12.43 -6.25
C PHE A 70 6.67 10.99 -6.73
N SER A 71 7.48 10.52 -7.69
CA SER A 71 7.37 9.17 -8.24
C SER A 71 7.65 8.10 -7.18
N ALA A 72 8.65 8.31 -6.33
CA ALA A 72 8.98 7.38 -5.25
C ALA A 72 7.86 7.29 -4.20
N ARG A 73 7.24 8.42 -3.84
CA ARG A 73 6.07 8.43 -2.94
C ARG A 73 4.85 7.75 -3.54
N ASN A 74 4.58 7.94 -4.83
CA ASN A 74 3.49 7.26 -5.50
C ASN A 74 3.71 5.75 -5.54
N LEU A 75 4.93 5.31 -5.84
CA LEU A 75 5.26 3.89 -5.82
C LEU A 75 5.10 3.29 -4.40
N LEU A 76 5.46 4.04 -3.35
CA LEU A 76 5.30 3.58 -1.97
C LEU A 76 3.82 3.39 -1.62
N THR A 77 2.98 4.33 -2.09
CA THR A 77 1.52 4.25 -1.92
C THR A 77 0.97 3.01 -2.60
N LEU A 78 1.33 2.77 -3.86
CA LEU A 78 0.89 1.57 -4.60
C LEU A 78 1.32 0.26 -3.93
N ILE A 79 2.54 0.21 -3.39
CA ILE A 79 3.02 -0.99 -2.67
C ILE A 79 2.21 -1.21 -1.40
N ASN A 80 1.92 -0.15 -0.65
CA ASN A 80 1.08 -0.24 0.54
C ASN A 80 -0.35 -0.69 0.19
N ASP A 81 -0.94 -0.17 -0.89
CA ASP A 81 -2.27 -0.58 -1.36
C ASP A 81 -2.32 -2.07 -1.73
N ILE A 82 -1.27 -2.59 -2.38
CA ILE A 82 -1.15 -4.02 -2.71
C ILE A 82 -1.05 -4.87 -1.44
N LEU A 83 -0.27 -4.42 -0.45
CA LEU A 83 -0.14 -5.10 0.83
C LEU A 83 -1.48 -5.14 1.58
N ASP A 84 -2.17 -4.01 1.63
CA ASP A 84 -3.47 -3.88 2.32
C ASP A 84 -4.54 -4.73 1.63
N TYR A 85 -4.57 -4.74 0.30
CA TYR A 85 -5.42 -5.65 -0.47
C TYR A 85 -5.12 -7.12 -0.13
N SER A 86 -3.85 -7.50 -0.04
CA SER A 86 -3.44 -8.87 0.32
C SER A 86 -3.91 -9.25 1.73
N LYS A 87 -3.82 -8.34 2.70
CA LYS A 87 -4.31 -8.56 4.08
C LYS A 87 -5.83 -8.69 4.13
N ILE A 88 -6.56 -7.88 3.37
CA ILE A 88 -8.03 -7.95 3.28
C ILE A 88 -8.46 -9.31 2.74
N GLN A 89 -7.84 -9.78 1.64
CA GLN A 89 -8.15 -11.08 1.05
C GLN A 89 -7.83 -12.25 1.98
N ALA A 90 -6.83 -12.10 2.85
CA ALA A 90 -6.48 -13.09 3.86
C ALA A 90 -7.35 -13.02 5.14
N GLY A 91 -8.25 -12.04 5.26
CA GLY A 91 -8.98 -11.77 6.51
C GLY A 91 -8.08 -11.27 7.65
N GLN A 92 -6.90 -10.75 7.33
CA GLN A 92 -5.85 -10.34 8.28
C GLN A 92 -5.80 -8.82 8.50
N LEU A 93 -6.78 -8.05 8.01
CA LEU A 93 -6.85 -6.62 8.28
C LEU A 93 -7.27 -6.39 9.75
N SER A 94 -6.36 -5.86 10.57
CA SER A 94 -6.63 -5.44 11.94
C SER A 94 -6.77 -3.92 12.04
N ILE A 95 -7.82 -3.46 12.72
CA ILE A 95 -7.97 -2.04 13.06
C ILE A 95 -7.38 -1.81 14.45
N GLU A 96 -6.39 -0.94 14.55
CA GLU A 96 -5.86 -0.53 15.84
C GLU A 96 -6.77 0.50 16.51
N ARG A 97 -7.06 0.30 17.79
CA ARG A 97 -7.77 1.29 18.62
C ARG A 97 -6.76 2.07 19.43
N LEU A 98 -6.46 3.28 18.96
CA LEU A 98 -5.54 4.21 19.60
C LEU A 98 -6.30 5.46 20.04
N ARG A 99 -5.84 6.12 21.10
CA ARG A 99 -6.29 7.47 21.42
C ARG A 99 -5.60 8.44 20.46
N PHE A 100 -6.37 9.27 19.78
CA PHE A 100 -5.86 10.30 18.89
C PHE A 100 -6.71 11.57 19.02
N ASP A 101 -6.13 12.72 18.67
CA ASP A 101 -6.86 13.98 18.60
C ASP A 101 -7.53 14.10 17.22
N LEU A 102 -8.86 14.05 17.21
CA LEU A 102 -9.65 14.15 15.98
C LEU A 102 -9.49 15.51 15.29
N HIS A 103 -9.39 16.61 16.05
CA HIS A 103 -9.19 17.94 15.48
C HIS A 103 -7.84 18.05 14.78
N GLU A 104 -6.80 17.48 15.40
CA GLU A 104 -5.47 17.44 14.79
C GLU A 104 -5.47 16.63 13.49
N GLN A 105 -6.09 15.45 13.47
CA GLN A 105 -6.15 14.61 12.27
C GLN A 105 -6.92 15.28 11.12
N ILE A 106 -8.04 15.94 11.43
CA ILE A 106 -8.81 16.70 10.45
C ILE A 106 -7.97 17.87 9.91
N HIS A 107 -7.26 18.60 10.78
CA HIS A 107 -6.41 19.72 10.37
C HIS A 107 -5.25 19.29 9.47
N GLN A 108 -4.60 18.16 9.77
CA GLN A 108 -3.56 17.63 8.89
C GLN A 108 -4.11 17.19 7.53
N THR A 109 -5.28 16.55 7.53
CA THR A 109 -5.98 16.20 6.29
C THR A 109 -6.33 17.45 5.49
N HIS A 110 -6.83 18.50 6.16
CA HIS A 110 -7.17 19.77 5.53
C HIS A 110 -5.96 20.38 4.81
N LYS A 111 -4.83 20.50 5.51
CA LYS A 111 -3.56 21.02 4.94
C LYS A 111 -3.08 20.21 3.73
N LEU A 112 -3.22 18.89 3.77
CA LEU A 112 -2.78 18.02 2.68
C LEU A 112 -3.52 18.31 1.38
N TYR A 113 -4.84 18.53 1.46
CA TYR A 113 -5.69 18.78 0.30
C TYR A 113 -5.83 20.26 -0.07
N GLN A 114 -5.48 21.18 0.83
CA GLN A 114 -5.58 22.63 0.58
C GLN A 114 -4.75 23.07 -0.63
N ALA A 115 -3.53 22.55 -0.79
CA ALA A 115 -2.69 22.86 -1.96
C ALA A 115 -3.36 22.39 -3.27
N GLN A 116 -3.94 21.19 -3.28
CA GLN A 116 -4.65 20.65 -4.45
C GLN A 116 -5.94 21.41 -4.76
N ALA A 117 -6.63 21.93 -3.74
CA ALA A 117 -7.81 22.77 -3.91
C ALA A 117 -7.43 24.13 -4.53
N GLN A 118 -6.35 24.75 -4.05
CA GLN A 118 -5.82 26.01 -4.61
C GLN A 118 -5.40 25.87 -6.07
N GLU A 119 -4.69 24.79 -6.43
CA GLU A 119 -4.33 24.49 -7.82
C GLU A 119 -5.57 24.39 -8.74
N LYS A 120 -6.70 23.95 -8.18
CA LYS A 120 -7.97 23.80 -8.90
C LYS A 120 -8.90 25.01 -8.77
N ASN A 121 -8.46 26.09 -8.11
CA ASN A 121 -9.28 27.26 -7.78
C ASN A 121 -10.58 26.92 -7.03
N LEU A 122 -10.51 25.93 -6.13
CA LEU A 122 -11.61 25.50 -5.28
C LEU A 122 -11.40 26.03 -3.86
N ASP A 123 -12.48 26.46 -3.21
CA ASP A 123 -12.45 26.78 -1.79
C ASP A 123 -12.54 25.48 -0.98
N PHE A 124 -11.69 25.35 0.03
CA PHE A 124 -11.61 24.19 0.90
C PHE A 124 -11.56 24.68 2.34
N GLN A 125 -12.76 24.78 2.94
CA GLN A 125 -12.99 25.22 4.31
C GLN A 125 -13.09 24.03 5.26
#